data_AF-A0A5A7NLQ0-F1
#
_entry.id   AF-A0A5A7NLQ0-F1
#
_cell.length_a   1.000
_cell.length_b   1.000
_cell.length_c   1.000
_cell.angle_alpha   90.00
_cell.angle_beta   90.00
_cell.angle_gamma   90.00
#
_symmetry.space_group_name_H-M   'P 1'
#
loop_
_entity.id
_entity.type
_entity.pdbx_description
1 polymer ?
#
loop_
_entity_poly.entity_id
_entity_poly.type
_entity_poly.pdbx_seq_one_letter_code
_entity_poly.pdbx_strand_id
1 'polypeptide(L)'
;MLLAAASANLMQDFRSLALLMGAVMAFGVARFCLRPMAGVISRAACLWVVAVALAGTFGYALAKLYATLVGGGYLDEQAEIRLELQGGGSSPLLMLLGGRNEIFYSLRAALEHPILGYGTEPIYAPEIIEAGSTQLLNLGLDQAALSRLATSTVPAHSSIMSSWLEAGILGLLAWVVLIALGLRSITLVNTWNLPIWVLPTFTGLLMIWTATFSPFGATTRFLTAATLTWALWIASNGQSKAKGA
;
A
#
# COMPACT_ATOMS: atom_id res chain seq x y z
N MET A 1 17.53 -13.21 6.68
CA MET A 1 16.15 -13.73 6.70
C MET A 1 15.19 -12.89 5.86
N LEU A 2 15.00 -11.59 6.13
CA LEU A 2 14.05 -10.75 5.35
C LEU A 2 14.33 -10.69 3.84
N LEU A 3 15.61 -10.59 3.45
CA LEU A 3 15.99 -10.61 2.03
C LEU A 3 15.60 -11.94 1.35
N ALA A 4 15.89 -13.07 2.00
CA ALA A 4 15.51 -14.39 1.48
C ALA A 4 13.97 -14.52 1.36
N ALA A 5 13.22 -14.00 2.34
CA ALA A 5 11.77 -13.96 2.27
C ALA A 5 11.27 -13.07 1.13
N ALA A 6 11.89 -11.90 0.90
CA ALA A 6 11.55 -11.01 -0.21
C ALA A 6 11.82 -11.69 -1.57
N SER A 7 12.97 -12.34 -1.72
CA SER A 7 13.32 -13.11 -2.92
C SER A 7 12.35 -14.26 -3.17
N ALA A 8 12.03 -15.05 -2.14
CA ALA A 8 11.08 -16.15 -2.25
C ALA A 8 9.69 -15.67 -2.67
N ASN A 9 9.23 -14.54 -2.13
CA ASN A 9 7.95 -13.94 -2.53
C ASN A 9 7.97 -13.43 -3.97
N LEU A 10 9.07 -12.82 -4.42
CA LEU A 10 9.20 -12.38 -5.80
C LEU A 10 9.12 -13.57 -6.78
N MET A 11 9.78 -14.70 -6.44
CA MET A 11 9.74 -15.92 -7.24
C MET A 11 8.35 -16.56 -7.31
N GLN A 12 7.49 -16.30 -6.31
CA GLN A 12 6.10 -16.74 -6.28
C GLN A 12 5.13 -15.69 -6.86
N ASP A 13 5.63 -14.67 -7.55
CA ASP A 13 4.86 -13.53 -8.09
C ASP A 13 4.13 -12.67 -7.02
N PHE A 14 4.51 -12.79 -5.74
CA PHE A 14 4.00 -11.97 -4.63
C PHE A 14 4.78 -10.64 -4.49
N ARG A 15 4.71 -9.81 -5.53
CA ARG A 15 5.45 -8.53 -5.66
C ARG A 15 5.24 -7.57 -4.49
N SER A 16 3.98 -7.42 -4.04
CA SER A 16 3.63 -6.54 -2.92
C SER A 16 4.24 -7.02 -1.59
N LEU A 17 4.27 -8.34 -1.36
CA LEU A 17 4.85 -8.89 -0.14
C LEU A 17 6.38 -8.75 -0.16
N ALA A 18 7.02 -8.97 -1.31
CA ALA A 18 8.44 -8.71 -1.48
C ALA A 18 8.79 -7.24 -1.19
N LEU A 19 7.99 -6.29 -1.68
CA LEU A 19 8.14 -4.86 -1.38
C LEU A 19 7.98 -4.57 0.12
N LEU A 20 6.97 -5.14 0.77
CA LEU A 20 6.74 -4.96 2.21
C LEU A 20 7.92 -5.50 3.04
N MET A 21 8.46 -6.67 2.69
CA MET A 21 9.64 -7.23 3.36
C MET A 21 10.88 -6.34 3.17
N GLY A 22 11.05 -5.78 1.97
CA GLY A 22 12.10 -4.79 1.69
C GLY A 22 11.93 -3.52 2.52
N ALA A 23 10.71 -3.01 2.66
CA ALA A 23 10.42 -1.85 3.50
C ALA A 23 10.73 -2.12 4.98
N VAL A 24 10.37 -3.29 5.52
CA VAL A 24 10.74 -3.68 6.89
C VAL A 24 12.26 -3.75 7.07
N MET A 25 12.98 -4.28 6.07
CA MET A 25 14.45 -4.31 6.06
C MET A 25 15.02 -2.88 6.06
N ALA A 26 14.46 -1.97 5.25
CA ALA A 26 14.83 -0.56 5.23
C ALA A 26 14.66 0.12 6.59
N PHE A 27 13.55 -0.15 7.31
CA PHE A 27 13.36 0.30 8.68
C PHE A 27 14.43 -0.25 9.63
N GLY A 28 14.83 -1.51 9.48
CA GLY A 28 15.91 -2.12 10.26
C GLY A 28 17.26 -1.44 10.06
N VAL A 29 17.63 -1.18 8.81
CA VAL A 29 18.86 -0.46 8.44
C VAL A 29 18.83 0.96 8.97
N ALA A 30 17.75 1.71 8.69
CA ALA A 30 17.56 3.07 9.18
C ALA A 30 17.63 3.12 10.71
N ARG A 31 16.95 2.19 11.40
CA ARG A 31 17.00 2.10 12.86
C ARG A 31 18.43 1.88 13.37
N PHE A 32 19.21 1.00 12.74
CA PHE A 32 20.59 0.70 13.13
C PHE A 32 21.50 1.92 12.94
N CYS A 33 21.45 2.57 11.78
CA CYS A 33 22.26 3.74 11.46
C CYS A 33 21.92 4.96 12.33
N LEU A 34 20.64 5.11 12.71
CA LEU A 34 20.15 6.26 13.49
C LEU A 34 20.11 6.00 15.01
N ARG A 35 20.73 4.93 15.50
CA ARG A 35 20.91 4.69 16.94
C ARG A 35 21.66 5.81 17.70
N PRO A 36 22.71 6.46 17.16
CA PRO A 36 23.50 7.42 17.94
C PRO A 36 22.87 8.81 18.06
N MET A 37 21.72 9.07 17.42
CA MET A 37 21.11 10.41 17.43
C MET A 37 20.44 10.74 18.77
N ALA A 38 20.72 11.94 19.29
CA ALA A 38 20.02 12.49 20.45
C ALA A 38 18.64 13.07 20.04
N GLY A 39 17.61 12.75 20.81
CA GLY A 39 16.24 13.27 20.64
C GLY A 39 15.29 12.32 19.88
N VAL A 40 14.08 12.13 20.42
CA VAL A 40 13.10 11.19 19.86
C VAL A 40 12.47 11.74 18.57
N ILE A 41 12.17 13.04 18.53
CA ILE A 41 11.47 13.69 17.40
C ILE A 41 12.37 13.74 16.16
N SER A 42 13.62 14.20 16.31
CA SER A 42 14.63 14.24 15.23
C SER A 42 14.91 12.84 14.69
N ARG A 43 14.99 11.83 15.57
CA ARG A 43 15.21 10.43 15.21
C ARG A 43 14.03 9.83 14.46
N ALA A 44 12.79 10.10 14.88
CA ALA A 44 11.59 9.62 14.20
C ALA A 44 11.47 10.17 12.78
N ALA A 45 11.67 11.48 12.60
CA ALA A 45 11.63 12.11 11.29
C ALA A 45 12.71 11.54 10.36
N CYS A 46 13.96 11.45 10.84
CA CYS A 46 15.06 10.88 10.06
C CYS A 46 14.83 9.40 9.70
N LEU A 47 14.29 8.61 10.65
CA LEU A 47 13.93 7.21 10.42
C LEU A 47 12.97 7.08 9.24
N TRP A 48 11.89 7.88 9.21
CA TRP A 48 10.92 7.84 8.12
C TRP A 48 11.54 8.27 6.79
N VAL A 49 12.31 9.36 6.76
CA VAL A 49 12.96 9.84 5.53
C VAL A 49 13.88 8.76 4.94
N VAL A 50 14.76 8.19 5.77
CA VAL A 50 15.69 7.14 5.33
C VAL A 50 14.94 5.87 4.92
N ALA A 51 13.96 5.44 5.72
CA ALA A 51 13.20 4.23 5.42
C ALA A 51 12.39 4.36 4.12
N VAL A 52 11.75 5.51 3.86
CA VAL A 52 11.00 5.77 2.64
C VAL A 52 11.93 5.83 1.43
N ALA A 53 13.09 6.50 1.53
CA ALA A 53 14.07 6.55 0.45
C ALA A 53 14.60 5.15 0.11
N LEU A 54 14.96 4.35 1.13
CA LEU A 54 15.40 2.96 0.95
C LEU A 54 14.30 2.05 0.40
N ALA A 55 13.06 2.20 0.87
CA ALA A 55 11.93 1.42 0.36
C ALA A 55 11.60 1.78 -1.10
N GLY A 56 11.66 3.07 -1.47
CA GLY A 56 11.44 3.54 -2.83
C GLY A 56 12.50 3.06 -3.81
N THR A 57 13.78 3.17 -3.42
CA THR A 57 14.90 2.63 -4.22
C THR A 57 14.82 1.11 -4.36
N PHE A 58 14.52 0.40 -3.27
CA PHE A 58 14.30 -1.05 -3.31
C PHE A 58 13.12 -1.42 -4.22
N GLY A 59 11.99 -0.72 -4.12
CA GLY A 59 10.82 -0.97 -4.96
C GLY A 59 11.09 -0.73 -6.45
N TYR A 60 11.83 0.33 -6.77
CA TYR A 60 12.28 0.59 -8.15
C TYR A 60 13.16 -0.56 -8.68
N ALA A 61 14.16 -0.97 -7.89
CA ALA A 61 15.05 -2.08 -8.24
C ALA A 61 14.27 -3.40 -8.40
N LEU A 62 13.32 -3.67 -7.51
CA LEU A 62 12.46 -4.85 -7.57
C LEU A 62 11.61 -4.89 -8.84
N ALA A 63 11.02 -3.75 -9.23
CA ALA A 63 10.23 -3.64 -10.45
C ALA A 63 11.08 -3.87 -11.71
N LYS A 64 12.30 -3.31 -11.76
CA LYS A 64 13.23 -3.55 -12.87
C LYS A 64 13.72 -5.00 -12.93
N LEU A 65 14.03 -5.59 -11.78
CA LEU A 65 14.41 -7.00 -11.69
C LEU A 65 13.27 -7.90 -12.18
N TYR A 66 12.04 -7.64 -11.74
CA TYR A 66 10.86 -8.38 -12.19
C TYR A 66 10.69 -8.31 -13.71
N ALA A 67 10.72 -7.11 -14.30
CA ALA A 67 10.60 -6.96 -15.75
C ALA A 67 11.71 -7.71 -16.52
N THR A 68 12.94 -7.73 -15.98
CA THR A 68 14.06 -8.47 -16.55
C THR A 68 13.86 -9.98 -16.46
N LEU A 69 13.32 -10.48 -15.33
CA LEU A 69 13.04 -11.91 -15.14
C LEU A 69 11.92 -12.40 -16.07
N VAL A 70 10.87 -11.60 -16.23
CA VAL A 70 9.78 -11.88 -17.19
C VAL A 70 10.32 -11.90 -18.62
N GLY A 71 11.01 -10.83 -19.07
CA GLY A 71 11.54 -10.75 -20.42
C GLY A 71 12.64 -11.78 -20.74
N GLY A 72 13.27 -12.35 -19.71
CA GLY A 72 14.23 -13.45 -19.85
C GLY A 72 13.59 -14.85 -19.88
N GLY A 73 12.27 -14.96 -19.76
CA GLY A 73 11.56 -16.25 -19.74
C GLY A 73 11.74 -17.05 -18.45
N TYR A 74 12.17 -16.41 -17.35
CA TYR A 74 12.35 -17.08 -16.06
C TYR A 74 11.05 -17.22 -15.26
N LEU A 75 10.01 -16.47 -15.63
CA LEU A 75 8.66 -16.53 -15.06
C LEU A 75 7.67 -17.08 -16.08
N ASP A 76 6.53 -17.56 -15.59
CA ASP A 76 5.46 -18.14 -16.40
C ASP A 76 4.81 -17.13 -17.36
N GLU A 77 4.15 -17.61 -18.40
CA GLU A 77 3.45 -16.82 -19.43
C GLU A 77 2.42 -15.85 -18.80
N GLN A 78 1.81 -16.26 -17.68
CA GLN A 78 0.91 -15.42 -16.89
C GLN A 78 1.58 -14.14 -16.36
N ALA A 79 2.88 -14.19 -16.03
CA ALA A 79 3.63 -13.02 -15.57
C ALA A 79 3.93 -12.05 -16.72
N GLU A 80 4.15 -12.58 -17.93
CA GLU A 80 4.34 -11.79 -19.15
C GLU A 80 3.06 -11.01 -19.49
N ILE A 81 1.92 -11.71 -19.57
CA ILE A 81 0.61 -11.08 -19.82
C ILE A 81 0.33 -9.99 -18.76
N ARG A 82 0.60 -10.26 -17.48
CA ARG A 82 0.41 -9.26 -16.41
C ARG A 82 1.33 -8.06 -16.56
N LEU A 83 2.57 -8.26 -16.97
CA LEU A 83 3.52 -7.17 -17.16
C LEU A 83 3.09 -6.28 -18.32
N GLU A 84 2.66 -6.87 -19.44
CA GLU A 84 2.14 -6.14 -20.60
C GLU A 84 0.90 -5.32 -20.24
N LEU A 85 -0.08 -5.95 -19.56
CA LEU A 85 -1.29 -5.29 -19.06
C LEU A 85 -1.00 -4.11 -18.10
N GLN A 86 0.15 -4.13 -17.43
CA GLN A 86 0.57 -3.12 -16.46
C GLN A 86 1.58 -2.12 -17.07
N GLY A 87 1.56 -1.93 -18.38
CA GLY A 87 2.38 -0.93 -19.08
C GLY A 87 3.80 -1.42 -19.41
N GLY A 88 3.97 -2.73 -19.58
CA GLY A 88 5.17 -3.36 -20.15
C GLY A 88 6.46 -3.17 -19.35
N GLY A 89 6.38 -2.85 -18.04
CA GLY A 89 7.56 -2.60 -17.22
C GLY A 89 8.35 -1.32 -17.55
N SER A 90 7.79 -0.44 -18.39
CA SER A 90 8.40 0.84 -18.79
C SER A 90 8.72 1.72 -17.58
N SER A 91 7.81 1.80 -16.62
CA SER A 91 7.97 2.51 -15.35
C SER A 91 7.40 1.70 -14.17
N PRO A 92 8.11 1.60 -13.02
CA PRO A 92 7.57 1.00 -11.81
C PRO A 92 6.26 1.64 -11.33
N LEU A 93 6.10 2.95 -11.57
CA LEU A 93 4.86 3.66 -11.25
C LEU A 93 3.71 3.17 -12.12
N LEU A 94 3.95 3.02 -13.43
CA LEU A 94 2.94 2.52 -14.36
C LEU A 94 2.57 1.07 -14.04
N MET A 95 3.55 0.26 -13.62
CA MET A 95 3.29 -1.11 -13.18
C MET A 95 2.37 -1.17 -11.94
N LEU A 96 2.53 -0.23 -11.01
CA LEU A 96 1.66 -0.12 -9.83
C LEU A 96 0.27 0.39 -10.21
N LEU A 97 0.17 1.44 -11.04
CA LEU A 97 -1.09 2.05 -11.46
C LEU A 97 -1.88 1.16 -12.42
N GLY A 98 -1.21 0.45 -13.32
CA GLY A 98 -1.85 -0.48 -14.27
C GLY A 98 -2.51 -1.66 -13.56
N GLY A 99 -1.96 -2.09 -12.43
CA GLY A 99 -2.61 -3.09 -11.56
C GLY A 99 -3.75 -2.53 -10.69
N ARG A 100 -3.98 -1.22 -10.70
CA ARG A 100 -4.91 -0.49 -9.83
C ARG A 100 -5.64 0.61 -10.62
N ASN A 101 -6.09 0.25 -11.81
CA ASN A 101 -6.72 1.18 -12.74
C ASN A 101 -8.08 1.71 -12.25
N GLU A 102 -8.64 1.12 -11.20
CA GLU A 102 -9.93 1.53 -10.64
C GLU A 102 -9.86 2.90 -9.98
N ILE A 103 -8.66 3.33 -9.54
CA ILE A 103 -8.45 4.63 -8.92
C ILE A 103 -8.89 5.79 -9.82
N PHE A 104 -8.75 5.65 -11.14
CA PHE A 104 -9.10 6.69 -12.11
C PHE A 104 -10.61 6.92 -12.20
N TYR A 105 -11.42 5.91 -11.88
CA TYR A 105 -12.87 5.98 -11.85
C TYR A 105 -13.37 6.37 -10.44
N SER A 106 -12.90 5.62 -9.44
CA SER A 106 -13.39 5.71 -8.07
C SER A 106 -13.04 7.05 -7.43
N LEU A 107 -11.87 7.63 -7.73
CA LEU A 107 -11.50 8.94 -7.19
C LEU A 107 -12.44 10.02 -7.72
N ARG A 108 -12.77 9.99 -9.02
CA ARG A 108 -13.65 10.97 -9.62
C ARG A 108 -15.07 10.85 -9.07
N ALA A 109 -15.60 9.62 -8.97
CA ALA A 109 -16.86 9.37 -8.30
C ALA A 109 -16.84 9.90 -6.84
N ALA A 110 -15.82 9.57 -6.05
CA ALA A 110 -15.73 10.04 -4.67
C ALA A 110 -15.73 11.58 -4.55
N LEU A 111 -15.20 12.28 -5.55
CA LEU A 111 -15.22 13.75 -5.60
C LEU A 111 -16.58 14.35 -5.98
N GLU A 112 -17.46 13.61 -6.68
CA GLU A 112 -18.83 14.07 -6.98
C GLU A 112 -19.73 14.02 -5.75
N HIS A 113 -19.58 13.00 -4.89
CA HIS A 113 -20.35 12.85 -3.65
C HIS A 113 -19.46 12.64 -2.41
N PRO A 114 -18.62 13.63 -2.05
CA PRO A 114 -17.56 13.42 -1.06
C PRO A 114 -18.04 13.28 0.38
N ILE A 115 -19.22 13.82 0.71
CA ILE A 115 -19.73 13.88 2.08
C ILE A 115 -20.50 12.61 2.45
N LEU A 116 -21.46 12.20 1.62
CA LEU A 116 -22.34 11.05 1.88
C LEU A 116 -21.91 9.78 1.16
N GLY A 117 -21.15 9.90 0.05
CA GLY A 117 -20.91 8.78 -0.85
C GLY A 117 -22.14 8.40 -1.68
N TYR A 118 -22.05 7.27 -2.34
CA TYR A 118 -23.07 6.64 -3.20
C TYR A 118 -23.81 5.50 -2.49
N GLY A 119 -23.38 5.09 -1.29
CA GLY A 119 -23.90 3.91 -0.61
C GLY A 119 -23.32 2.60 -1.13
N THR A 120 -23.95 1.49 -0.77
CA THR A 120 -23.54 0.14 -1.19
C THR A 120 -23.84 -0.07 -2.67
N GLU A 121 -22.86 -0.59 -3.42
CA GLU A 121 -22.96 -0.87 -4.86
C GLU A 121 -23.20 0.39 -5.73
N PRO A 122 -22.21 1.30 -5.79
CA PRO A 122 -22.35 2.52 -6.58
C PRO A 122 -22.46 2.21 -8.07
N ILE A 123 -23.49 2.74 -8.71
CA ILE A 123 -23.62 2.77 -10.17
C ILE A 123 -23.05 4.10 -10.66
N TYR A 124 -22.02 4.04 -11.50
CA TYR A 124 -21.35 5.24 -11.98
C TYR A 124 -22.05 5.80 -13.22
N ALA A 125 -22.05 7.13 -13.30
CA ALA A 125 -22.49 7.83 -14.49
C ALA A 125 -21.54 7.49 -15.67
N PRO A 126 -22.06 7.34 -16.90
CA PRO A 126 -21.24 7.02 -18.08
C PRO A 126 -20.05 7.96 -18.26
N GLU A 127 -20.19 9.23 -17.90
CA GLU A 127 -19.16 10.28 -18.01
C GLU A 127 -17.93 9.99 -17.12
N ILE A 128 -18.13 9.37 -15.95
CA ILE A 128 -17.02 8.97 -15.06
C ILE A 128 -16.25 7.81 -15.70
N ILE A 129 -16.97 6.85 -16.28
CA ILE A 129 -16.40 5.68 -16.95
C ILE A 129 -15.61 6.11 -18.19
N GLU A 130 -16.18 6.99 -19.00
CA GLU A 130 -15.51 7.52 -20.18
C GLU A 130 -14.25 8.31 -19.81
N ALA A 131 -14.33 9.17 -18.80
CA ALA A 131 -13.19 9.96 -18.36
C ALA A 131 -12.06 9.10 -17.78
N GLY A 132 -12.38 8.10 -16.95
CA GLY A 132 -11.40 7.17 -16.41
C GLY A 132 -10.75 6.33 -17.51
N SER A 133 -11.54 5.88 -18.48
CA SER A 133 -11.05 5.12 -19.65
C SER A 133 -10.11 5.98 -20.51
N THR A 134 -10.46 7.24 -20.74
CA THR A 134 -9.62 8.20 -21.48
C THR A 134 -8.28 8.41 -20.79
N GLN A 135 -8.26 8.53 -19.47
CA GLN A 135 -7.02 8.66 -18.71
C GLN A 135 -6.13 7.41 -18.83
N LEU A 136 -6.72 6.21 -18.81
CA LEU A 136 -5.98 4.97 -19.00
C LEU A 136 -5.41 4.84 -20.41
N LEU A 137 -6.18 5.19 -21.45
CA LEU A 137 -5.71 5.23 -22.83
C LEU A 137 -4.51 6.18 -22.99
N ASN A 138 -4.58 7.37 -22.37
CA ASN A 138 -3.47 8.33 -22.39
C ASN A 138 -2.20 7.81 -21.68
N LEU A 139 -2.33 6.80 -20.82
CA LEU A 139 -1.22 6.13 -20.14
C LEU A 139 -0.76 4.86 -20.88
N GLY A 140 -1.34 4.52 -22.03
CA GLY A 140 -1.06 3.30 -22.79
C GLY A 140 -1.61 2.03 -22.15
N LEU A 141 -2.66 2.14 -21.32
CA LEU A 141 -3.31 1.03 -20.63
C LEU A 141 -4.61 0.61 -21.34
N ASP A 142 -4.52 0.36 -22.65
CA ASP A 142 -5.67 0.21 -23.54
C ASP A 142 -6.59 -0.95 -23.16
N GLN A 143 -6.02 -2.12 -22.86
CA GLN A 143 -6.81 -3.28 -22.43
C GLN A 143 -7.55 -3.01 -21.11
N ALA A 144 -6.88 -2.29 -20.19
CA ALA A 144 -7.46 -1.88 -18.91
C ALA A 144 -8.60 -0.87 -19.10
N ALA A 145 -8.51 0.03 -20.09
CA ALA A 145 -9.58 0.96 -20.44
C ALA A 145 -10.77 0.23 -21.09
N LEU A 146 -10.51 -0.57 -22.12
CA LEU A 146 -11.54 -1.27 -22.90
C LEU A 146 -12.37 -2.26 -22.05
N SER A 147 -11.72 -2.97 -21.12
CA SER A 147 -12.42 -3.91 -20.23
C SER A 147 -13.46 -3.24 -19.33
N ARG A 148 -13.33 -1.93 -19.05
CA ARG A 148 -14.20 -1.20 -18.12
C ARG A 148 -15.34 -0.46 -18.78
N LEU A 149 -15.22 -0.15 -20.07
CA LEU A 149 -16.33 0.43 -20.86
C LEU A 149 -17.55 -0.52 -20.95
N ALA A 150 -17.36 -1.81 -20.71
CA ALA A 150 -18.42 -2.82 -20.73
C ALA A 150 -19.18 -2.96 -19.39
N THR A 151 -18.77 -2.27 -18.32
CA THR A 151 -19.32 -2.44 -16.97
C THR A 151 -19.72 -1.10 -16.36
N SER A 152 -20.98 -0.96 -15.91
CA SER A 152 -21.45 0.24 -15.19
C SER A 152 -21.05 0.27 -13.70
N THR A 153 -20.58 -0.87 -13.18
CA THR A 153 -20.05 -1.00 -11.82
C THR A 153 -18.55 -1.21 -11.89
N VAL A 154 -17.79 -0.26 -11.35
CA VAL A 154 -16.34 -0.41 -11.19
C VAL A 154 -16.07 -0.56 -9.70
N PRO A 155 -15.74 -1.76 -9.20
CA PRO A 155 -15.49 -1.96 -7.78
C PRO A 155 -14.29 -1.12 -7.34
N ALA A 156 -14.33 -0.59 -6.12
CA ALA A 156 -13.19 0.11 -5.53
C ALA A 156 -12.18 -0.92 -5.01
N HIS A 157 -10.95 -0.89 -5.55
CA HIS A 157 -9.92 -1.87 -5.21
C HIS A 157 -9.11 -1.56 -3.94
N SER A 158 -9.41 -0.45 -3.24
CA SER A 158 -8.79 -0.14 -1.96
C SER A 158 -9.84 0.09 -0.89
N SER A 159 -9.51 -0.31 0.34
CA SER A 159 -10.46 -0.21 1.46
C SER A 159 -10.80 1.25 1.76
N ILE A 160 -9.81 2.15 1.68
CA ILE A 160 -10.03 3.59 1.88
C ILE A 160 -10.96 4.18 0.83
N MET A 161 -10.78 3.81 -0.44
CA MET A 161 -11.59 4.33 -1.54
C MET A 161 -12.99 3.74 -1.53
N SER A 162 -13.13 2.44 -1.25
CA SER A 162 -14.45 1.79 -1.08
C SER A 162 -15.23 2.45 0.04
N SER A 163 -14.62 2.65 1.20
CA SER A 163 -15.29 3.32 2.32
C SER A 163 -15.59 4.79 2.06
N TRP A 164 -14.74 5.50 1.31
CA TRP A 164 -15.04 6.87 0.90
C TRP A 164 -16.23 6.91 -0.08
N LEU A 165 -16.27 6.01 -1.05
CA LEU A 165 -17.39 5.91 -1.98
C LEU A 165 -18.69 5.48 -1.30
N GLU A 166 -18.65 4.56 -0.36
CA GLU A 166 -19.85 4.03 0.30
C GLU A 166 -20.40 4.97 1.37
N ALA A 167 -19.52 5.52 2.22
CA ALA A 167 -19.90 6.27 3.42
C ALA A 167 -19.37 7.71 3.44
N GLY A 168 -18.87 8.20 2.30
CA GLY A 168 -18.34 9.55 2.17
C GLY A 168 -17.17 9.83 3.10
N ILE A 169 -17.09 11.06 3.58
CA ILE A 169 -15.94 11.55 4.35
C ILE A 169 -15.76 10.81 5.68
N LEU A 170 -16.84 10.26 6.26
CA LEU A 170 -16.76 9.48 7.50
C LEU A 170 -16.04 8.15 7.27
N GLY A 171 -16.30 7.48 6.14
CA GLY A 171 -15.59 6.27 5.75
C GLY A 171 -14.11 6.54 5.49
N LEU A 172 -13.79 7.64 4.80
CA LEU A 172 -12.42 8.08 4.60
C LEU A 172 -11.70 8.36 5.93
N LEU A 173 -12.35 9.12 6.82
CA LEU A 173 -11.78 9.52 8.11
C LEU A 173 -11.47 8.32 8.99
N ALA A 174 -12.34 7.30 9.01
CA ALA A 174 -12.08 6.07 9.73
C ALA A 174 -10.74 5.46 9.33
N TRP A 175 -10.49 5.29 8.02
CA TRP A 175 -9.22 4.75 7.52
C TRP A 175 -8.02 5.65 7.78
N VAL A 176 -8.18 6.98 7.71
CA VAL A 176 -7.11 7.92 8.07
C VAL A 176 -6.68 7.71 9.53
N VAL A 177 -7.63 7.53 10.45
CA VAL A 177 -7.34 7.23 11.86
C VAL A 177 -6.62 5.89 12.00
N LEU A 178 -7.08 4.83 11.31
CA LEU A 178 -6.42 3.52 11.38
C LEU A 178 -4.98 3.59 10.85
N ILE A 179 -4.77 4.25 9.71
CA ILE A 179 -3.43 4.47 9.13
C ILE A 179 -2.55 5.25 10.11
N ALA A 180 -3.06 6.31 10.71
CA ALA A 180 -2.33 7.10 11.70
C ALA A 180 -1.92 6.25 12.92
N LEU A 181 -2.78 5.35 13.40
CA LEU A 181 -2.45 4.40 14.47
C LEU A 181 -1.35 3.41 14.04
N GLY A 182 -1.41 2.90 12.81
CA GLY A 182 -0.37 2.05 12.24
C GLY A 182 0.98 2.75 12.16
N LEU A 183 1.02 3.96 11.58
CA LEU A 183 2.21 4.80 11.49
C LEU A 183 2.78 5.13 12.88
N ARG A 184 1.92 5.47 13.84
CA ARG A 184 2.31 5.70 15.23
C ARG A 184 2.94 4.45 15.83
N SER A 185 2.30 3.29 15.69
CA SER A 185 2.83 2.00 16.17
C SER A 185 4.24 1.72 15.62
N ILE A 186 4.43 1.82 14.30
CA ILE A 186 5.74 1.67 13.63
C ILE A 186 6.77 2.62 14.24
N THR A 187 6.39 3.88 14.43
CA THR A 187 7.29 4.91 14.98
C THR A 187 7.71 4.56 16.39
N LEU A 188 6.77 4.18 17.26
CA LEU A 188 7.05 3.89 18.67
C LEU A 188 7.94 2.65 18.84
N VAL A 189 7.67 1.55 18.13
CA VAL A 189 8.48 0.34 18.26
C VAL A 189 9.92 0.53 17.79
N ASN A 190 10.13 1.36 16.78
CA ASN A 190 11.46 1.62 16.23
C ASN A 190 12.23 2.66 17.04
N THR A 191 11.57 3.71 17.53
CA THR A 191 12.20 4.74 18.37
C THR A 191 12.55 4.24 19.77
N TRP A 192 11.67 3.47 20.41
CA TRP A 192 11.92 2.86 21.72
C TRP A 192 12.78 1.60 21.68
N ASN A 193 13.29 1.26 20.50
CA ASN A 193 14.17 0.13 20.30
C ASN A 193 13.60 -1.20 20.83
N LEU A 194 12.28 -1.43 20.72
CA LEU A 194 11.69 -2.67 21.21
C LEU A 194 12.27 -3.89 20.45
N PRO A 195 12.53 -5.03 21.14
CA PRO A 195 13.05 -6.24 20.49
C PRO A 195 12.12 -6.80 19.42
N ILE A 196 10.80 -6.66 19.65
CA ILE A 196 9.74 -7.18 18.77
C ILE A 196 9.42 -6.31 17.56
N TRP A 197 10.26 -5.31 17.22
CA TRP A 197 9.94 -4.27 16.22
C TRP A 197 9.55 -4.76 14.82
N VAL A 198 10.08 -5.91 14.39
CA VAL A 198 9.85 -6.45 13.03
C VAL A 198 8.36 -6.69 12.80
N LEU A 199 7.68 -7.35 13.75
CA LEU A 199 6.30 -7.76 13.57
C LEU A 199 5.33 -6.57 13.49
N PRO A 200 5.31 -5.61 14.44
CA PRO A 200 4.48 -4.42 14.34
C PRO A 200 4.83 -3.52 13.15
N THR A 201 6.11 -3.48 12.75
CA THR A 201 6.52 -2.75 11.54
C THR A 201 5.90 -3.39 10.31
N PHE A 202 6.02 -4.71 10.18
CA PHE A 202 5.46 -5.46 9.07
C PHE A 202 3.93 -5.36 9.03
N THR A 203 3.23 -5.62 10.13
CA THR A 203 1.76 -5.57 10.17
C THR A 203 1.22 -4.15 9.96
N GLY A 204 1.91 -3.14 10.50
CA GLY A 204 1.59 -1.74 10.26
C GLY A 204 1.71 -1.35 8.78
N LEU A 205 2.83 -1.71 8.13
CA LEU A 205 3.03 -1.48 6.70
C LEU A 205 2.02 -2.27 5.86
N LEU A 206 1.74 -3.52 6.23
CA LEU A 206 0.75 -4.37 5.56
C LEU A 206 -0.65 -3.74 5.65
N MET A 207 -1.03 -3.20 6.80
CA MET A 207 -2.32 -2.51 6.97
C MET A 207 -2.38 -1.23 6.12
N ILE A 208 -1.31 -0.42 6.07
CA ILE A 208 -1.24 0.76 5.21
C ILE A 208 -1.38 0.36 3.74
N TRP A 209 -0.63 -0.66 3.31
CA TRP A 209 -0.70 -1.21 1.96
C TRP A 209 -2.10 -1.74 1.65
N THR A 210 -2.71 -2.47 2.58
CA THR A 210 -4.05 -3.04 2.40
C THR A 210 -5.10 -1.94 2.28
N ALA A 211 -5.03 -0.93 3.16
CA ALA A 211 -5.96 0.19 3.15
C ALA A 211 -5.91 0.96 1.82
N THR A 212 -4.70 1.13 1.25
CA THR A 212 -4.45 1.95 0.07
C THR A 212 -4.55 1.18 -1.26
N PHE A 213 -4.28 -0.12 -1.27
CA PHE A 213 -4.12 -0.90 -2.51
C PHE A 213 -4.81 -2.27 -2.50
N SER A 214 -5.59 -2.63 -1.48
CA SER A 214 -6.26 -3.94 -1.44
C SER A 214 -7.76 -3.84 -1.13
N PRO A 215 -8.59 -4.67 -1.77
CA PRO A 215 -10.02 -4.74 -1.45
C PRO A 215 -10.21 -5.29 -0.03
N PHE A 216 -11.30 -4.85 0.62
CA PHE A 216 -11.61 -5.20 2.00
C PHE A 216 -12.32 -6.56 2.11
N GLY A 217 -11.58 -7.64 1.82
CA GLY A 217 -12.04 -9.03 1.92
C GLY A 217 -11.96 -9.64 3.33
N ALA A 218 -12.29 -10.95 3.43
CA ALA A 218 -12.35 -11.67 4.69
C ALA A 218 -11.01 -11.65 5.47
N THR A 219 -9.91 -12.03 4.82
CA THR A 219 -8.58 -12.07 5.45
C THR A 219 -8.10 -10.69 5.90
N THR A 220 -8.38 -9.65 5.11
CA THR A 220 -7.97 -8.27 5.43
C THR A 220 -8.71 -7.71 6.63
N ARG A 221 -9.94 -8.17 6.91
CA ARG A 221 -10.69 -7.81 8.13
C ARG A 221 -9.96 -8.31 9.37
N PHE A 222 -9.56 -9.59 9.38
CA PHE A 222 -8.83 -10.18 10.50
C PHE A 222 -7.47 -9.52 10.72
N LEU A 223 -6.70 -9.31 9.65
CA LEU A 223 -5.38 -8.68 9.74
C LEU A 223 -5.46 -7.22 10.18
N THR A 224 -6.45 -6.47 9.71
CA THR A 224 -6.69 -5.09 10.17
C THR A 224 -7.02 -5.08 11.66
N ALA A 225 -7.95 -5.94 12.12
CA ALA A 225 -8.31 -6.04 13.52
C ALA A 225 -7.10 -6.39 14.40
N ALA A 226 -6.33 -7.41 14.02
CA ALA A 226 -5.12 -7.81 14.73
C ALA A 226 -4.09 -6.67 14.79
N THR A 227 -3.81 -6.02 13.65
CA THR A 227 -2.87 -4.89 13.59
C THR A 227 -3.31 -3.76 14.51
N LEU A 228 -4.61 -3.49 14.58
CA LEU A 228 -5.16 -2.43 15.42
C LEU A 228 -5.01 -2.76 16.91
N THR A 229 -5.33 -3.99 17.32
CA THR A 229 -5.14 -4.43 18.71
C THR A 229 -3.70 -4.24 19.16
N TRP A 230 -2.73 -4.60 18.31
CA TRP A 230 -1.31 -4.41 18.61
C TRP A 230 -0.90 -2.94 18.62
N ALA A 231 -1.36 -2.14 17.65
CA ALA A 231 -1.07 -0.71 17.60
C ALA A 231 -1.58 0.03 18.85
N LEU A 232 -2.78 -0.32 19.31
CA LEU A 232 -3.37 0.21 20.55
C LEU A 232 -2.57 -0.24 21.79
N TRP A 233 -2.17 -1.52 21.86
CA TRP A 233 -1.33 -2.03 22.95
C TRP A 233 0.04 -1.33 23.01
N ILE A 234 0.67 -1.07 21.86
CA ILE A 234 1.94 -0.33 21.81
C ILE A 234 1.72 1.13 22.25
N ALA A 235 0.64 1.76 21.78
CA ALA A 235 0.34 3.14 22.13
C ALA A 235 0.00 3.32 23.61
N SER A 236 -0.67 2.35 24.25
CA SER A 236 -1.04 2.42 25.67
C SER A 236 0.15 2.17 26.60
N ASN A 237 0.90 1.09 26.40
CA ASN A 237 2.07 0.77 27.23
C ASN A 237 3.24 1.73 27.02
N GLY A 238 3.28 2.31 25.83
CA GLY A 238 4.26 3.30 25.47
C GLY A 238 4.23 4.58 26.30
N GLN A 239 3.03 5.03 26.68
CA GLN A 239 2.88 6.20 27.53
C GLN A 239 3.39 5.97 28.95
N SER A 240 3.39 4.73 29.44
CA SER A 240 3.95 4.38 30.75
C SER A 240 5.48 4.54 30.77
N LYS A 241 6.18 4.09 29.72
CA LYS A 241 7.64 4.24 29.62
C LYS A 241 8.09 5.69 29.43
N ALA A 242 7.34 6.49 28.66
CA ALA A 242 7.67 7.90 28.45
C ALA A 242 7.46 8.79 29.70
N LYS A 243 6.66 8.33 30.67
CA LYS A 243 6.45 9.03 31.96
C LYS A 243 7.45 8.63 33.05
N GLY A 244 8.23 7.57 32.83
CA GLY A 244 9.22 7.05 33.80
C GLY A 244 10.68 7.29 33.41
N ALA A 245 10.92 8.00 32.30
CA ALA A 245 12.24 8.44 31.83
C ALA A 245 12.30 9.97 31.86
#